data_AF-A0A972MBM9-F1
#
_entry.id   AF-A0A972MBM9-F1
#
_cell.length_a   1.000
_cell.length_b   1.000
_cell.length_c   1.000
_cell.angle_alpha   90.00
_cell.angle_beta   90.00
_cell.angle_gamma   90.00
#
_symmetry.space_group_name_H-M   'P 1'
#
loop_
_entity.id
_entity.type
_entity.pdbx_description
1 polymer ?
#
loop_
_entity_poly.entity_id
_entity_poly.type
_entity_poly.pdbx_seq_one_letter_code
_entity_poly.pdbx_strand_id
1 'polypeptide(L)'
;MENQVNKGIVFRMHEGQGGTGWFDSAPFTSKQLEKIVTNKNGVPTSIPSPYAQIDLVKSAFKWVSDANNDLEGGTGNHKLVSYALDVAQLFFAYDKFADKVKITALNPTDRLKDLSENSISDKHKHLADTLILFWDDAAKTKREKGSNVTEYNFDKTKRLYFLLNNANEIIGSTSPVTLFMSAPDADKVTENLNIRIGEHILFKDEYRSLARRNKDFIEYIFALSAGIDNFAVVFPEFTAYLNKVKNYLPEDIKNMVSSISGEQLKEYQELTV
;
A
#
# COMPACT_ATOMS: atom_id res chain seq x y z
N MET A 1 -2.49 36.02 31.77
CA MET A 1 -2.75 34.60 31.44
C MET A 1 -3.87 34.60 30.43
N GLU A 2 -3.53 34.46 29.16
CA GLU A 2 -4.50 34.48 28.06
C GLU A 2 -4.28 33.20 27.24
N ASN A 3 -5.36 32.42 27.12
CA ASN A 3 -5.38 31.07 26.56
C ASN A 3 -5.02 31.09 25.07
N GLN A 4 -3.95 30.40 24.68
CA GLN A 4 -3.70 30.06 23.29
C GLN A 4 -4.69 28.98 22.83
N VAL A 5 -5.72 29.41 22.10
CA VAL A 5 -6.58 28.53 21.34
C VAL A 5 -5.73 27.87 20.25
N ASN A 6 -5.62 26.55 20.32
CA ASN A 6 -4.94 25.73 19.32
C ASN A 6 -5.69 25.86 17.99
N LYS A 7 -5.22 26.77 17.13
CA LYS A 7 -5.75 26.98 15.77
C LYS A 7 -5.37 25.74 14.95
N GLY A 8 -6.35 24.91 14.63
CA GLY A 8 -6.15 23.77 13.73
C GLY A 8 -5.45 24.21 12.45
N ILE A 9 -4.35 23.55 12.10
CA ILE A 9 -3.57 23.84 10.91
C ILE A 9 -4.34 23.29 9.70
N VAL A 10 -4.94 24.17 8.91
CA VAL A 10 -5.52 23.79 7.60
C VAL A 10 -4.39 23.71 6.60
N PHE A 11 -4.06 22.49 6.16
CA PHE A 11 -3.04 22.26 5.13
C PHE A 11 -3.51 22.83 3.78
N ARG A 12 -2.67 23.62 3.13
CA ARG A 12 -2.90 24.19 1.80
C ARG A 12 -1.79 23.72 0.87
N MET A 13 -2.14 23.05 -0.23
CA MET A 13 -1.15 22.56 -1.23
C MET A 13 -0.87 23.54 -2.37
N HIS A 14 -1.67 24.60 -2.51
CA HIS A 14 -1.53 25.61 -3.56
C HIS A 14 -1.12 26.96 -2.95
N GLU A 15 -0.04 27.55 -3.44
CA GLU A 15 0.32 28.95 -3.18
C GLU A 15 -0.29 29.82 -4.28
N GLY A 16 -1.46 30.40 -4.04
CA GLY A 16 -2.20 31.22 -5.01
C GLY A 16 -3.16 32.21 -4.34
N GLN A 17 -3.44 33.33 -5.04
CA GLN A 17 -4.05 34.57 -4.52
C GLN A 17 -5.18 34.34 -3.51
N GLY A 18 -5.02 34.94 -2.33
CA GLY A 18 -6.00 34.86 -1.25
C GLY A 18 -7.36 35.45 -1.66
N GLY A 19 -8.44 34.75 -1.31
CA GLY A 19 -9.78 35.32 -1.27
C GLY A 19 -10.92 34.38 -1.62
N THR A 20 -10.74 33.42 -2.52
CA THR A 20 -11.90 32.68 -3.09
C THR A 20 -11.98 31.22 -2.67
N GLY A 21 -10.86 30.58 -2.32
CA GLY A 21 -10.84 29.15 -1.96
C GLY A 21 -11.09 28.19 -3.15
N TRP A 22 -11.30 28.72 -4.36
CA TRP A 22 -11.48 27.97 -5.60
C TRP A 22 -10.20 28.05 -6.44
N PHE A 23 -9.76 26.93 -6.99
CA PHE A 23 -8.60 26.82 -7.85
C PHE A 23 -8.86 25.80 -8.97
N ASP A 24 -8.15 25.95 -10.09
CA ASP A 24 -8.23 25.00 -11.19
C ASP A 24 -7.72 23.63 -10.72
N SER A 25 -8.60 22.63 -10.76
CA SER A 25 -8.26 21.26 -10.39
C SER A 25 -7.44 20.61 -11.50
N ALA A 26 -6.21 20.23 -11.19
CA ALA A 26 -5.40 19.34 -12.01
C ALA A 26 -5.08 18.06 -11.22
N PRO A 27 -4.87 16.90 -11.88
CA PRO A 27 -4.41 15.69 -11.22
C PRO A 27 -3.12 15.96 -10.42
N PHE A 28 -3.03 15.42 -9.20
CA PHE A 28 -1.84 15.58 -8.39
C PHE A 28 -0.66 14.86 -9.02
N THR A 29 0.46 15.56 -9.15
CA THR A 29 1.72 14.97 -9.63
C THR A 29 2.52 14.45 -8.44
N SER A 30 3.38 13.44 -8.65
CA SER A 30 4.23 12.87 -7.59
C SER A 30 5.08 13.94 -6.87
N LYS A 31 5.49 15.00 -7.57
CA LYS A 31 6.23 16.14 -6.98
C LYS A 31 5.41 16.99 -6.01
N GLN A 32 4.08 17.03 -6.17
CA GLN A 32 3.19 17.71 -5.24
C GLN A 32 2.94 16.85 -3.99
N LEU A 33 2.89 15.53 -4.15
CA LEU A 33 2.82 14.58 -3.03
C LEU A 33 4.09 14.61 -2.17
N GLU A 34 5.26 14.82 -2.77
CA GLU A 34 6.53 14.97 -2.05
C GLU A 34 6.59 16.22 -1.14
N LYS A 35 5.77 17.25 -1.41
CA LYS A 35 5.67 18.47 -0.58
C LYS A 35 4.79 18.29 0.65
N ILE A 36 4.15 17.14 0.80
CA ILE A 36 3.32 16.85 1.96
C ILE A 36 4.24 16.62 3.15
N VAL A 37 4.41 17.67 3.97
CA VAL A 37 5.24 17.61 5.17
C VAL A 37 4.59 16.67 6.17
N THR A 38 5.22 15.53 6.41
CA THR A 38 4.93 14.68 7.56
C THR A 38 5.53 15.37 8.79
N ASN A 39 4.71 15.66 9.81
CA ASN A 39 5.29 15.80 11.14
C ASN A 39 6.03 14.49 11.42
N LYS A 40 7.19 14.54 12.09
CA LYS A 40 8.10 13.39 12.29
C LYS A 40 7.40 12.10 12.76
N ASN A 41 6.20 12.19 13.33
CA ASN A 41 5.40 11.08 13.85
C ASN A 41 4.01 10.90 13.15
N GLY A 42 3.66 11.68 12.13
CA GLY A 42 2.31 11.71 11.54
C GLY A 42 2.28 11.30 10.07
N VAL A 43 1.31 10.46 9.71
CA VAL A 43 0.95 10.17 8.31
C VAL A 43 0.05 11.29 7.80
N PRO A 44 0.23 11.82 6.57
CA PRO A 44 -0.61 12.86 6.05
C PRO A 44 -2.06 12.40 5.85
N THR A 45 -3.04 13.22 6.26
CA THR A 45 -4.47 12.88 6.25
C THR A 45 -5.28 13.68 5.22
N SER A 46 -4.63 14.37 4.27
CA SER A 46 -5.30 15.29 3.35
C SER A 46 -4.75 15.19 1.92
N ILE A 47 -4.81 14.00 1.33
CA ILE A 47 -4.60 13.83 -0.12
C ILE A 47 -5.99 13.82 -0.77
N PRO A 48 -6.30 14.73 -1.71
CA PRO A 48 -7.62 14.77 -2.38
C PRO A 48 -7.68 13.70 -3.48
N SER A 49 -7.59 12.43 -3.09
CA SER A 49 -7.65 11.26 -3.95
C SER A 49 -8.45 10.16 -3.24
N PRO A 50 -9.35 9.44 -3.92
CA PRO A 50 -9.96 8.23 -3.36
C PRO A 50 -8.93 7.13 -3.12
N TYR A 51 -7.73 7.25 -3.69
CA TYR A 51 -6.60 6.33 -3.57
C TYR A 51 -5.48 6.86 -2.67
N ALA A 52 -5.78 7.85 -1.82
CA ALA A 52 -4.81 8.48 -0.91
C ALA A 52 -3.93 7.47 -0.16
N GLN A 53 -4.50 6.37 0.33
CA GLN A 53 -3.74 5.36 1.06
C GLN A 53 -2.73 4.62 0.17
N ILE A 54 -3.09 4.34 -1.08
CA ILE A 54 -2.18 3.76 -2.08
C ILE A 54 -1.02 4.72 -2.35
N ASP A 55 -1.32 6.00 -2.55
CA ASP A 55 -0.33 7.04 -2.82
C ASP A 55 0.66 7.22 -1.66
N LEU A 56 0.15 7.20 -0.43
CA LEU A 56 0.97 7.29 0.78
C LEU A 56 1.95 6.13 0.89
N VAL A 57 1.47 4.90 0.74
CA VAL A 57 2.31 3.71 0.85
C VAL A 57 3.34 3.67 -0.29
N LYS A 58 2.93 3.97 -1.53
CA LYS A 58 3.84 4.08 -2.69
C LYS A 58 4.93 5.12 -2.46
N SER A 59 4.55 6.31 -2.00
CA SER A 59 5.49 7.40 -1.68
C SER A 59 6.44 7.02 -0.53
N ALA A 60 5.94 6.30 0.48
CA ALA A 60 6.77 5.82 1.58
C ALA A 60 7.82 4.80 1.11
N PHE A 61 7.45 3.84 0.26
CA PHE A 61 8.42 2.92 -0.36
C PHE A 61 9.46 3.68 -1.18
N LYS A 62 9.05 4.64 -2.00
CA LYS A 62 9.98 5.50 -2.75
C LYS A 62 10.94 6.23 -1.81
N TRP A 63 10.42 6.86 -0.76
CA TRP A 63 11.20 7.65 0.19
C TRP A 63 12.21 6.78 0.95
N VAL A 64 11.79 5.63 1.50
CA VAL A 64 12.67 4.71 2.23
C VAL A 64 13.72 4.09 1.29
N SER A 65 13.45 4.02 -0.01
CA SER A 65 14.40 3.49 -1.00
C SER A 65 15.45 4.51 -1.47
N ASP A 66 15.24 5.80 -1.22
CA ASP A 66 16.20 6.84 -1.58
C ASP A 66 17.55 6.62 -0.85
N ALA A 67 18.66 6.90 -1.53
CA ALA A 67 20.01 6.71 -1.00
C ALA A 67 20.30 7.59 0.22
N ASN A 68 19.60 8.71 0.38
CA ASN A 68 19.80 9.67 1.47
C ASN A 68 19.02 9.32 2.74
N ASN A 69 18.14 8.34 2.69
CA ASN A 69 17.33 7.91 3.83
C ASN A 69 17.81 6.55 4.34
N ASP A 70 17.51 6.19 5.57
CA ASP A 70 17.81 4.84 6.09
C ASP A 70 16.67 3.87 5.76
N LEU A 71 17.00 2.58 5.70
CA LEU A 71 16.00 1.51 5.57
C LEU A 71 15.22 1.29 6.87
N GLU A 72 15.86 1.60 8.00
CA GLU A 72 15.36 1.48 9.36
C GLU A 72 15.13 2.86 9.98
N GLY A 73 14.08 3.00 10.78
CA GLY A 73 13.79 4.27 11.45
C GLY A 73 12.40 4.34 12.03
N GLY A 74 12.09 5.47 12.66
CA GLY A 74 10.83 5.73 13.37
C GLY A 74 9.89 6.72 12.70
N THR A 75 10.11 7.08 11.42
CA THR A 75 9.28 8.09 10.74
C THR A 75 7.95 7.52 10.27
N GLY A 76 6.98 8.37 9.93
CA GLY A 76 5.72 7.95 9.31
C GLY A 76 5.90 7.11 8.04
N ASN A 77 6.96 7.34 7.25
CA ASN A 77 7.26 6.52 6.09
C ASN A 77 7.70 5.10 6.47
N HIS A 78 8.49 4.96 7.55
CA HIS A 78 8.86 3.65 8.09
C HIS A 78 7.61 2.92 8.63
N LYS A 79 6.68 3.64 9.29
CA LYS A 79 5.39 3.08 9.71
C LYS A 79 4.62 2.49 8.53
N LEU A 80 4.42 3.28 7.47
CA LEU A 80 3.65 2.86 6.29
C LEU A 80 4.27 1.64 5.60
N VAL A 81 5.59 1.63 5.41
CA VAL A 81 6.31 0.48 4.83
C VAL A 81 6.21 -0.74 5.75
N SER A 82 6.44 -0.58 7.05
CA SER A 82 6.33 -1.68 8.01
C SER A 82 4.93 -2.26 8.06
N TYR A 83 3.89 -1.43 8.06
CA TYR A 83 2.51 -1.92 8.14
C TYR A 83 2.08 -2.60 6.84
N ALA A 84 2.54 -2.12 5.68
CA ALA A 84 2.33 -2.83 4.41
C ALA A 84 3.00 -4.22 4.42
N LEU A 85 4.20 -4.33 4.98
CA LEU A 85 4.89 -5.60 5.15
C LEU A 85 4.24 -6.49 6.24
N ASP A 86 3.62 -5.92 7.27
CA ASP A 86 2.87 -6.66 8.29
C ASP A 86 1.61 -7.31 7.67
N VAL A 87 0.92 -6.60 6.79
CA VAL A 87 -0.17 -7.16 5.96
C VAL A 87 0.34 -8.32 5.11
N ALA A 88 1.48 -8.14 4.44
CA ALA A 88 2.10 -9.20 3.63
C ALA A 88 2.49 -10.42 4.49
N GLN A 89 3.03 -10.22 5.69
CA GLN A 89 3.32 -11.32 6.63
C GLN A 89 2.06 -12.03 7.11
N LEU A 90 0.95 -11.33 7.25
CA LEU A 90 -0.33 -11.96 7.60
C LEU A 90 -0.88 -12.82 6.48
N PHE A 91 -0.75 -12.39 5.22
CA PHE A 91 -1.08 -13.26 4.08
C PHE A 91 -0.18 -14.50 4.06
N PHE A 92 1.13 -14.31 4.24
CA PHE A 92 2.11 -15.41 4.25
C PHE A 92 1.85 -16.41 5.39
N ALA A 93 1.49 -15.93 6.58
CA ALA A 93 1.26 -16.74 7.77
C ALA A 93 -0.23 -16.99 8.07
N TYR A 94 -1.11 -16.85 7.06
CA TYR A 94 -2.57 -16.83 7.26
C TYR A 94 -3.08 -18.03 8.04
N ASP A 95 -2.60 -19.24 7.72
CA ASP A 95 -3.02 -20.49 8.38
C ASP A 95 -2.83 -20.45 9.91
N LYS A 96 -1.83 -19.71 10.40
CA LYS A 96 -1.56 -19.56 11.83
C LYS A 96 -2.50 -18.60 12.54
N PHE A 97 -3.20 -17.74 11.79
CA PHE A 97 -4.03 -16.67 12.32
C PHE A 97 -5.46 -16.70 11.75
N ALA A 98 -5.87 -17.81 11.12
CA ALA A 98 -7.18 -17.98 10.52
C ALA A 98 -8.34 -17.91 11.56
N ASP A 99 -8.03 -18.07 12.85
CA ASP A 99 -8.97 -17.84 13.96
C ASP A 99 -9.17 -16.35 14.31
N LYS A 100 -8.22 -15.48 13.90
CA LYS A 100 -8.19 -14.05 14.23
C LYS A 100 -8.53 -13.14 13.06
N VAL A 101 -8.16 -13.56 11.85
CA VAL A 101 -8.32 -12.76 10.63
C VAL A 101 -9.01 -13.56 9.52
N LYS A 102 -9.68 -12.83 8.63
CA LYS A 102 -10.38 -13.39 7.46
C LYS A 102 -9.85 -12.73 6.19
N ILE A 103 -9.75 -13.51 5.12
CA ILE A 103 -9.47 -12.99 3.78
C ILE A 103 -10.77 -12.92 2.98
N THR A 104 -11.08 -11.75 2.45
CA THR A 104 -12.20 -11.55 1.51
C THR A 104 -11.68 -11.07 0.17
N ALA A 105 -12.10 -11.74 -0.89
CA ALA A 105 -11.82 -11.33 -2.26
C ALA A 105 -12.89 -10.34 -2.76
N LEU A 106 -12.45 -9.30 -3.45
CA LEU A 106 -13.28 -8.35 -4.16
C LEU A 106 -12.85 -8.32 -5.62
N ASN A 107 -13.77 -8.63 -6.55
CA ASN A 107 -13.64 -8.21 -7.94
C ASN A 107 -14.32 -6.83 -8.07
N PRO A 108 -13.55 -5.72 -8.19
CA PRO A 108 -14.13 -4.39 -8.17
C PRO A 108 -15.08 -4.15 -9.34
N THR A 109 -14.74 -4.64 -10.53
CA THR A 109 -15.58 -4.49 -11.73
C THR A 109 -16.93 -5.16 -11.54
N ASP A 110 -16.96 -6.44 -11.17
CA ASP A 110 -18.21 -7.19 -11.01
C ASP A 110 -19.05 -6.63 -9.85
N ARG A 111 -18.40 -6.32 -8.72
CA ARG A 111 -19.10 -5.86 -7.51
C ARG A 111 -19.67 -4.46 -7.69
N LEU A 112 -18.95 -3.55 -8.32
CA LEU A 112 -19.45 -2.19 -8.55
C LEU A 112 -20.58 -2.20 -9.58
N LYS A 113 -20.47 -3.02 -10.63
CA LYS A 113 -21.56 -3.22 -11.60
C LYS A 113 -22.82 -3.76 -10.92
N ASP A 114 -22.70 -4.81 -10.12
CA ASP A 114 -23.84 -5.37 -9.37
C ASP A 114 -24.46 -4.33 -8.43
N LEU A 115 -23.64 -3.54 -7.73
CA LEU A 115 -24.12 -2.49 -6.83
C LEU A 115 -24.85 -1.35 -7.56
N SER A 116 -24.40 -0.99 -8.77
CA SER A 116 -25.04 0.01 -9.62
C SER A 116 -26.37 -0.49 -10.20
N GLU A 117 -26.40 -1.72 -10.70
CA GLU A 117 -27.56 -2.27 -11.44
C GLU A 117 -28.64 -2.85 -10.50
N ASN A 118 -28.24 -3.55 -9.43
CA ASN A 118 -29.14 -4.40 -8.65
C ASN A 118 -29.45 -3.89 -7.23
N SER A 119 -28.80 -2.81 -6.77
CA SER A 119 -29.10 -2.25 -5.44
C SER A 119 -30.53 -1.71 -5.35
N ILE A 120 -31.20 -1.99 -4.23
CA ILE A 120 -32.53 -1.40 -3.92
C ILE A 120 -32.40 0.09 -3.53
N SER A 121 -31.25 0.49 -3.00
CA SER A 121 -30.99 1.87 -2.55
C SER A 121 -30.35 2.69 -3.65
N ASP A 122 -31.01 3.77 -4.07
CA ASP A 122 -30.46 4.70 -5.06
C ASP A 122 -29.17 5.37 -4.58
N LYS A 123 -29.01 5.57 -3.26
CA LYS A 123 -27.75 6.09 -2.70
C LYS A 123 -26.57 5.16 -2.97
N HIS A 124 -26.79 3.85 -2.89
CA HIS A 124 -25.74 2.88 -3.20
C HIS A 124 -25.42 2.85 -4.69
N LYS A 125 -26.42 3.05 -5.57
CA LYS A 125 -26.20 3.15 -7.01
C LYS A 125 -25.31 4.35 -7.35
N HIS A 126 -25.64 5.53 -6.83
CA HIS A 126 -24.84 6.74 -7.04
C HIS A 126 -23.41 6.59 -6.50
N LEU A 127 -23.25 5.93 -5.35
CA LEU A 127 -21.93 5.59 -4.81
C LEU A 127 -21.18 4.65 -5.77
N ALA A 128 -21.83 3.61 -6.26
CA ALA A 128 -21.24 2.67 -7.21
C ALA A 128 -20.79 3.37 -8.50
N ASP A 129 -21.66 4.19 -9.10
CA ASP A 129 -21.35 4.95 -10.31
C ASP A 129 -20.13 5.86 -10.12
N THR A 130 -20.05 6.52 -8.96
CA THR A 130 -18.90 7.36 -8.59
C THR A 130 -17.62 6.53 -8.46
N LEU A 131 -17.68 5.37 -7.80
CA LEU A 131 -16.53 4.47 -7.66
C LEU A 131 -16.10 3.86 -9.00
N ILE A 132 -17.03 3.56 -9.91
CA ILE A 132 -16.75 3.10 -11.27
C ILE A 132 -15.96 4.18 -12.02
N LEU A 133 -16.40 5.45 -11.96
CA LEU A 133 -15.69 6.55 -12.59
C LEU A 133 -14.23 6.64 -12.11
N PHE A 134 -14.01 6.54 -10.80
CA PHE A 134 -12.66 6.56 -10.24
C PHE A 134 -11.84 5.32 -10.60
N TRP A 135 -12.45 4.13 -10.64
CA TRP A 135 -11.77 2.89 -10.99
C TRP A 135 -11.31 2.92 -12.44
N ASP A 136 -12.22 3.28 -13.35
CA ASP A 136 -11.95 3.37 -14.77
C ASP A 136 -10.92 4.46 -15.07
N ASP A 137 -10.97 5.60 -14.38
CA ASP A 137 -9.97 6.65 -14.57
C ASP A 137 -8.57 6.21 -14.15
N ALA A 138 -8.45 5.53 -13.01
CA ALA A 138 -7.17 5.02 -12.53
C ALA A 138 -6.67 3.78 -13.30
N ALA A 139 -7.52 3.12 -14.08
CA ALA A 139 -7.14 2.09 -15.04
C ALA A 139 -6.63 2.66 -16.38
N LYS A 140 -6.85 3.95 -16.68
CA LYS A 140 -6.38 4.54 -17.95
C LYS A 140 -4.86 4.68 -17.97
N THR A 141 -4.26 4.20 -19.05
CA THR A 141 -2.88 4.52 -19.41
C THR A 141 -2.80 5.98 -19.86
N LYS A 142 -2.02 6.79 -19.15
CA LYS A 142 -1.72 8.18 -19.55
C LYS A 142 -0.49 8.20 -20.44
N ARG A 143 -0.52 9.01 -21.50
CA ARG A 143 0.67 9.28 -22.32
C ARG A 143 1.42 10.46 -21.74
N GLU A 144 2.59 10.21 -21.17
CA GLU A 144 3.50 11.27 -20.73
C GLU A 144 4.80 11.19 -21.52
N LYS A 145 5.14 12.26 -22.25
CA LYS A 145 6.41 12.39 -23.00
C LYS A 145 6.79 11.18 -23.87
N GLY A 146 5.80 10.56 -24.52
CA GLY A 146 6.00 9.42 -25.42
C GLY A 146 6.07 8.05 -24.71
N SER A 147 5.90 8.00 -23.39
CA SER A 147 5.79 6.77 -22.61
C SER A 147 4.35 6.55 -22.13
N ASN A 148 3.88 5.31 -22.21
CA ASN A 148 2.63 4.86 -21.61
C ASN A 148 2.87 4.60 -20.13
N VAL A 149 2.27 5.42 -19.26
CA VAL A 149 2.37 5.28 -17.81
C VAL A 149 0.99 4.99 -17.24
N THR A 150 0.83 3.85 -16.59
CA THR A 150 -0.31 3.58 -15.71
C THR A 150 0.07 3.97 -14.29
N GLU A 151 -0.75 4.80 -13.66
CA GLU A 151 -0.44 5.37 -12.35
C GLU A 151 -0.61 4.33 -11.23
N TYR A 152 -1.64 3.48 -11.36
CA TYR A 152 -2.07 2.51 -10.35
C TYR A 152 -2.13 1.05 -10.80
N ASN A 153 -1.84 0.70 -12.07
CA ASN A 153 -1.99 -0.66 -12.63
C ASN A 153 -3.39 -1.29 -12.45
N PHE A 154 -4.47 -0.50 -12.33
CA PHE A 154 -5.82 -1.08 -12.19
C PHE A 154 -6.30 -1.79 -13.45
N ASP A 155 -5.78 -1.45 -14.63
CA ASP A 155 -5.98 -2.20 -15.88
C ASP A 155 -5.53 -3.67 -15.76
N LYS A 156 -4.55 -3.94 -14.90
CA LYS A 156 -4.01 -5.28 -14.63
C LYS A 156 -4.60 -5.91 -13.36
N THR A 157 -5.44 -5.18 -12.63
CA THR A 157 -5.96 -5.61 -11.32
C THR A 157 -7.38 -6.16 -11.46
N LYS A 158 -7.50 -7.49 -11.51
CA LYS A 158 -8.81 -8.16 -11.57
C LYS A 158 -9.46 -8.35 -10.21
N ARG A 159 -8.66 -8.48 -9.15
CA ARG A 159 -9.12 -8.84 -7.81
C ARG A 159 -8.23 -8.23 -6.76
N LEU A 160 -8.85 -7.73 -5.70
CA LEU A 160 -8.19 -7.28 -4.48
C LEU A 160 -8.56 -8.25 -3.36
N TYR A 161 -7.59 -8.57 -2.51
CA TYR A 161 -7.81 -9.39 -1.33
C TYR A 161 -7.66 -8.51 -0.10
N PHE A 162 -8.65 -8.53 0.78
CA PHE A 162 -8.68 -7.75 2.02
C PHE A 162 -8.52 -8.68 3.21
N LEU A 163 -7.68 -8.26 4.17
CA LEU A 163 -7.60 -8.85 5.49
C LEU A 163 -8.53 -8.09 6.42
N LEU A 164 -9.40 -8.83 7.11
CA LEU A 164 -10.33 -8.29 8.08
C LEU A 164 -10.13 -8.96 9.43
N ASN A 165 -10.38 -8.23 10.51
CA ASN A 165 -10.53 -8.85 11.83
C ASN A 165 -11.90 -9.54 11.97
N ASN A 166 -12.13 -10.20 13.10
CA ASN A 166 -13.40 -10.90 13.36
C ASN A 166 -14.63 -9.96 13.48
N ALA A 167 -14.42 -8.66 13.69
CA ALA A 167 -15.46 -7.63 13.67
C ALA A 167 -15.75 -7.08 12.25
N ASN A 168 -15.12 -7.66 11.21
CA ASN A 168 -15.18 -7.21 9.82
C ASN A 168 -14.60 -5.81 9.58
N GLU A 169 -13.66 -5.37 10.43
CA GLU A 169 -12.89 -4.16 10.19
C GLU A 169 -11.65 -4.48 9.34
N ILE A 170 -11.32 -3.59 8.40
CA ILE A 170 -10.24 -3.81 7.43
C ILE A 170 -8.89 -3.54 8.08
N ILE A 171 -8.01 -4.54 8.06
CA ILE A 171 -6.62 -4.43 8.51
C ILE A 171 -5.73 -3.93 7.37
N GLY A 172 -5.97 -4.43 6.15
CA GLY A 172 -5.19 -4.10 4.97
C GLY A 172 -5.61 -4.93 3.77
N SER A 173 -4.88 -4.81 2.68
CA SER A 173 -5.19 -5.50 1.43
C SER A 173 -3.97 -5.72 0.56
N THR A 174 -4.16 -6.48 -0.52
CA THR A 174 -3.27 -6.38 -1.67
C THR A 174 -3.36 -4.97 -2.30
N SER A 175 -2.28 -4.56 -2.96
CA SER A 175 -2.11 -3.25 -3.60
C SER A 175 -1.59 -3.44 -5.03
N PRO A 176 -2.12 -2.70 -6.00
CA PRO A 176 -1.73 -2.85 -7.40
C PRO A 176 -0.39 -2.15 -7.74
N VAL A 177 0.17 -1.36 -6.82
CA VAL A 177 1.43 -0.61 -7.02
C VAL A 177 2.52 -0.94 -6.00
N THR A 178 2.18 -1.60 -4.89
CA THR A 178 3.14 -1.95 -3.81
C THR A 178 2.97 -3.39 -3.31
N LEU A 179 2.23 -4.24 -4.04
CA LEU A 179 1.79 -5.60 -3.67
C LEU A 179 0.82 -5.66 -2.48
N PHE A 180 1.11 -4.92 -1.41
CA PHE A 180 0.32 -4.86 -0.19
C PHE A 180 0.22 -3.43 0.34
N MET A 181 -0.83 -3.17 1.12
CA MET A 181 -1.01 -1.94 1.87
C MET A 181 -1.82 -2.20 3.14
N SER A 182 -1.55 -1.44 4.19
CA SER A 182 -2.39 -1.42 5.40
C SER A 182 -3.53 -0.43 5.29
N ALA A 183 -4.59 -0.67 6.04
CA ALA A 183 -5.58 0.37 6.33
C ALA A 183 -4.93 1.51 7.16
N PRO A 184 -5.43 2.76 7.06
CA PRO A 184 -4.88 3.88 7.82
C PRO A 184 -4.88 3.67 9.34
N ASP A 185 -5.83 2.90 9.85
CA ASP A 185 -6.10 2.59 11.26
C ASP A 185 -5.81 1.13 11.61
N ALA A 186 -4.95 0.46 10.85
CA ALA A 186 -4.56 -0.93 11.07
C ALA A 186 -4.08 -1.21 12.52
N ASP A 187 -3.42 -0.24 13.16
CA ASP A 187 -2.97 -0.34 14.56
C ASP A 187 -4.13 -0.43 15.57
N LYS A 188 -5.23 0.29 15.32
CA LYS A 188 -6.42 0.28 16.18
C LYS A 188 -7.20 -1.01 16.00
N VAL A 189 -7.50 -1.39 14.76
CA VAL A 189 -8.33 -2.58 14.47
C VAL A 189 -7.63 -3.90 14.81
N THR A 190 -6.30 -3.87 14.99
CA THR A 190 -5.49 -5.03 15.41
C THR A 190 -5.04 -4.99 16.86
N GLU A 191 -5.37 -3.93 17.63
CA GLU A 191 -4.87 -3.72 18.98
C GLU A 191 -5.09 -4.92 19.91
N ASN A 192 -6.27 -5.53 19.82
CA ASN A 192 -6.67 -6.67 20.66
C ASN A 192 -6.32 -8.05 20.07
N LEU A 193 -5.77 -8.11 18.85
CA LEU A 193 -5.46 -9.39 18.20
C LEU A 193 -4.10 -9.95 18.67
N ASN A 194 -3.20 -9.07 19.12
CA ASN A 194 -1.83 -9.37 19.56
C ASN A 194 -1.14 -10.40 18.65
N ILE A 195 -1.06 -10.07 17.36
CA ILE A 195 -0.49 -10.94 16.33
C ILE A 195 1.02 -10.83 16.40
N ARG A 196 1.68 -11.93 16.79
CA ARG A 196 3.12 -12.00 16.99
C ARG A 196 3.76 -13.03 16.08
N ILE A 197 4.81 -12.64 15.37
CA ILE A 197 5.62 -13.51 14.51
C ILE A 197 7.08 -13.40 14.98
N GLY A 198 7.55 -14.42 15.69
CA GLY A 198 8.82 -14.37 16.40
C GLY A 198 8.81 -13.27 17.46
N GLU A 199 9.75 -12.33 17.38
CA GLU A 199 9.82 -11.17 18.29
C GLU A 199 9.01 -9.96 17.81
N HIS A 200 8.49 -9.98 16.58
CA HIS A 200 7.75 -8.85 16.00
C HIS A 200 6.27 -8.93 16.33
N ILE A 201 5.72 -7.87 16.93
CA ILE A 201 4.27 -7.69 17.10
C ILE A 201 3.81 -6.77 15.97
N LEU A 202 2.91 -7.28 15.14
CA LEU A 202 2.46 -6.54 13.95
C LEU A 202 1.71 -5.26 14.33
N PHE A 203 1.83 -4.23 13.49
CA PHE A 203 1.12 -2.95 13.60
C PHE A 203 1.37 -2.17 14.89
N LYS A 204 2.58 -2.27 15.45
CA LYS A 204 3.05 -1.52 16.63
C LYS A 204 4.24 -0.62 16.29
N ASP A 205 4.69 0.16 17.29
CA ASP A 205 5.67 1.25 17.12
C ASP A 205 7.11 0.79 16.80
N GLU A 206 7.43 -0.51 16.90
CA GLU A 206 8.70 -1.05 16.39
C GLU A 206 8.58 -1.34 14.88
N TYR A 207 8.68 -0.30 14.05
CA TYR A 207 8.64 -0.45 12.60
C TYR A 207 9.81 -1.29 12.10
N ARG A 208 9.51 -2.30 11.28
CA ARG A 208 10.46 -3.32 10.87
C ARG A 208 10.51 -3.43 9.35
N SER A 209 11.67 -3.13 8.78
CA SER A 209 11.92 -3.35 7.36
C SER A 209 11.90 -4.85 7.00
N LEU A 210 11.88 -5.16 5.72
CA LEU A 210 11.98 -6.55 5.25
C LEU A 210 13.28 -7.22 5.71
N ALA A 211 14.41 -6.49 5.78
CA ALA A 211 15.71 -7.05 6.17
C ALA A 211 15.75 -7.59 7.60
N ARG A 212 14.86 -7.10 8.48
CA ARG A 212 14.75 -7.52 9.90
C ARG A 212 13.66 -8.57 10.15
N ARG A 213 13.01 -9.08 9.10
CA ARG A 213 11.99 -10.12 9.19
C ARG A 213 12.61 -11.52 9.08
N ASN A 214 11.83 -12.56 9.32
CA ASN A 214 12.30 -13.93 9.26
C ASN A 214 12.72 -14.32 7.83
N LYS A 215 13.74 -15.19 7.74
CA LYS A 215 14.33 -15.66 6.49
C LYS A 215 13.29 -16.16 5.48
N ASP A 216 12.36 -17.02 5.91
CA ASP A 216 11.35 -17.61 5.02
C ASP A 216 10.43 -16.55 4.40
N PHE A 217 10.11 -15.49 5.14
CA PHE A 217 9.29 -14.40 4.61
C PHE A 217 10.09 -13.51 3.65
N ILE A 218 11.37 -13.26 3.94
CA ILE A 218 12.26 -12.55 3.02
C ILE A 218 12.31 -13.31 1.69
N GLU A 219 12.60 -14.61 1.75
CA GLU A 219 12.62 -15.50 0.58
C GLU A 219 11.30 -15.47 -0.19
N TYR A 220 10.17 -15.58 0.51
CA TYR A 220 8.83 -15.49 -0.09
C TYR A 220 8.61 -14.18 -0.87
N ILE A 221 9.00 -13.02 -0.32
CA ILE A 221 8.81 -11.74 -1.00
C ILE A 221 9.70 -11.64 -2.25
N PHE A 222 10.95 -12.10 -2.19
CA PHE A 222 11.82 -12.13 -3.37
C PHE A 222 11.31 -13.11 -4.43
N ALA A 223 10.83 -14.30 -4.03
CA ALA A 223 10.18 -15.25 -4.93
C ALA A 223 8.91 -14.67 -5.57
N LEU A 224 8.04 -14.05 -4.78
CA LEU A 224 6.85 -13.37 -5.30
C LEU A 224 7.21 -12.31 -6.35
N SER A 225 8.28 -11.53 -6.11
CA SER A 225 8.75 -10.54 -7.08
C SER A 225 9.31 -11.17 -8.36
N ALA A 226 10.02 -12.30 -8.25
CA ALA A 226 10.59 -13.01 -9.39
C ALA A 226 9.53 -13.73 -10.24
N GLY A 227 8.41 -14.13 -9.62
CA GLY A 227 7.30 -14.82 -10.29
C GLY A 227 6.35 -13.90 -11.07
N ILE A 228 6.47 -12.58 -10.92
CA ILE A 228 5.60 -11.61 -11.61
C ILE A 228 6.33 -11.05 -12.84
N ASP A 229 5.72 -11.22 -14.02
CA ASP A 229 6.26 -10.70 -15.27
C ASP A 229 6.44 -9.18 -15.23
N ASN A 230 7.60 -8.71 -15.68
CA ASN A 230 7.97 -7.29 -15.70
C ASN A 230 7.80 -6.60 -14.33
N PHE A 231 8.05 -7.31 -13.23
CA PHE A 231 7.88 -6.79 -11.87
C PHE A 231 8.48 -5.39 -11.66
N ALA A 232 9.70 -5.16 -12.14
CA ALA A 232 10.39 -3.88 -12.01
C ALA A 232 9.67 -2.70 -12.70
N VAL A 233 8.91 -2.98 -13.75
CA VAL A 233 8.11 -1.99 -14.49
C VAL A 233 6.77 -1.76 -13.79
N VAL A 234 6.15 -2.82 -13.26
CA VAL A 234 4.83 -2.76 -12.62
C VAL A 234 4.92 -2.19 -11.20
N PHE A 235 5.97 -2.54 -10.46
CA PHE A 235 6.18 -2.17 -9.06
C PHE A 235 7.55 -1.48 -8.86
N PRO A 236 7.80 -0.31 -9.49
CA PRO A 236 9.13 0.30 -9.49
C PRO A 236 9.59 0.76 -8.10
N GLU A 237 8.70 1.34 -7.28
CA GLU A 237 9.04 1.76 -5.92
C GLU A 237 9.35 0.57 -5.01
N PHE A 238 8.58 -0.53 -5.14
CA PHE A 238 8.85 -1.75 -4.39
C PHE A 238 10.14 -2.43 -4.86
N THR A 239 10.45 -2.36 -6.15
CA THR A 239 11.71 -2.88 -6.71
C THR A 239 12.91 -2.10 -6.18
N ALA A 240 12.83 -0.77 -6.14
CA ALA A 240 13.87 0.06 -5.52
C ALA A 240 14.07 -0.31 -4.05
N TYR A 241 12.97 -0.57 -3.33
CA TYR A 241 13.01 -1.02 -1.94
C TYR A 241 13.71 -2.38 -1.79
N LEU A 242 13.34 -3.38 -2.59
CA LEU A 242 14.00 -4.70 -2.56
C LEU A 242 15.49 -4.62 -2.87
N ASN A 243 15.88 -3.79 -3.84
CA ASN A 243 17.30 -3.57 -4.16
C ASN A 243 18.05 -2.97 -2.96
N LYS A 244 17.43 -2.03 -2.24
CA LYS A 244 18.02 -1.47 -1.02
C LYS A 244 18.09 -2.52 0.09
N VAL A 245 17.04 -3.30 0.30
CA VAL A 245 16.99 -4.40 1.30
C VAL A 245 18.15 -5.36 1.11
N LYS A 246 18.50 -5.74 -0.13
CA LYS A 246 19.63 -6.66 -0.41
C LYS A 246 20.96 -6.20 0.19
N ASN A 247 21.17 -4.90 0.39
CA ASN A 247 22.39 -4.36 0.98
C ASN A 247 22.44 -4.52 2.51
N TYR A 248 21.31 -4.82 3.15
CA TYR A 248 21.17 -5.02 4.59
C TYR A 248 21.04 -6.50 4.98
N LEU A 249 20.95 -7.41 3.98
CA LEU A 249 20.84 -8.84 4.24
C LEU A 249 22.21 -9.44 4.56
N PRO A 250 22.27 -10.41 5.50
CA PRO A 250 23.43 -11.30 5.66
C PRO A 250 23.78 -11.99 4.34
N GLU A 251 25.07 -12.31 4.15
CA GLU A 251 25.60 -12.83 2.89
C GLU A 251 24.94 -14.14 2.45
N ASP A 252 24.58 -15.03 3.38
CA ASP A 252 23.89 -16.28 3.09
C ASP A 252 22.47 -16.04 2.54
N ILE A 253 21.71 -15.11 3.15
CA ILE A 253 20.37 -14.75 2.68
C ILE A 253 20.46 -14.00 1.35
N LYS A 254 21.45 -13.10 1.20
CA LYS A 254 21.67 -12.34 -0.03
C LYS A 254 21.95 -13.26 -1.23
N ASN A 255 22.77 -14.29 -1.04
CA ASN A 255 23.06 -15.29 -2.07
C ASN A 255 21.82 -16.11 -2.42
N MET A 256 21.05 -16.54 -1.40
CA MET A 256 19.78 -17.25 -1.62
C MET A 256 18.80 -16.41 -2.44
N VAL A 257 18.49 -15.17 -2.04
CA VAL A 257 17.52 -14.34 -2.78
C VAL A 257 17.99 -13.91 -4.16
N SER A 258 19.30 -13.92 -4.41
CA SER A 258 19.87 -13.61 -5.73
C SER A 258 19.83 -14.82 -6.68
N SER A 259 19.69 -16.03 -6.16
CA SER A 259 19.58 -17.26 -6.94
C SER A 259 18.15 -17.57 -7.41
N ILE A 260 17.14 -16.92 -6.82
CA ILE A 260 15.73 -17.14 -7.17
C ILE A 260 15.46 -16.63 -8.58
N SER A 261 14.93 -17.49 -9.45
CA SER A 261 14.48 -17.13 -10.79
C SER A 261 12.98 -17.41 -10.98
N GLY A 262 12.33 -16.60 -11.81
CA GLY A 262 10.92 -16.81 -12.17
C GLY A 262 10.67 -18.13 -12.91
N GLU A 263 11.70 -18.70 -13.55
CA GLU A 263 11.60 -19.99 -14.25
C GLU A 263 11.39 -21.16 -13.28
N GLN A 264 12.12 -21.17 -12.16
CA GLN A 264 11.98 -22.19 -11.12
C GLN A 264 10.59 -22.15 -10.47
N LEU A 265 9.95 -20.99 -10.45
CA LEU A 265 8.62 -20.83 -9.88
C LEU A 265 7.52 -21.43 -10.76
N LYS A 266 7.77 -21.62 -12.06
CA LYS A 266 6.82 -22.28 -12.98
C LYS A 266 6.69 -23.78 -12.74
N GLU A 267 7.61 -24.38 -11.97
CA GLU A 267 7.54 -25.79 -11.58
C GLU A 267 6.46 -26.04 -10.51
N TYR A 268 6.04 -25.00 -9.79
CA TYR A 268 4.96 -25.10 -8.81
C TYR A 268 3.61 -25.13 -9.52
N GLN A 269 2.74 -26.07 -9.12
CA GLN A 269 1.39 -26.16 -9.66
C GLN A 269 0.61 -24.89 -9.33
N GLU A 270 -0.03 -24.30 -10.34
CA GLU A 270 -1.04 -23.28 -10.11
C GLU A 270 -2.14 -23.85 -9.22
N LEU A 271 -2.42 -23.17 -8.12
CA LEU A 271 -3.58 -23.49 -7.29
C LEU A 271 -4.84 -23.20 -8.11
N THR A 272 -5.58 -24.26 -8.42
CA THR A 272 -6.91 -24.15 -9.01
C THR A 272 -7.87 -23.68 -7.91
N VAL A 273 -8.30 -22.42 -7.99
CA VAL A 273 -9.29 -21.82 -7.08
C VAL A 273 -10.64 -21.75 -7.76
#